data_AF-A0A3E0PMP4-F1
#
_entry.id   AF-A0A3E0PMP4-F1
#
_cell.length_a   1.000
_cell.length_b   1.000
_cell.length_c   1.000
_cell.angle_alpha   90.00
_cell.angle_beta   90.00
_cell.angle_gamma   90.00
#
_symmetry.space_group_name_H-M   'P 1'
#
loop_
_entity.id
_entity.type
_entity.pdbx_description
1 polymer ?
#
loop_
_entity_poly.entity_id
_entity_poly.type
_entity_poly.pdbx_seq_one_letter_code
_entity_poly.pdbx_strand_id
1 'polypeptide(L)'
;MTSTTVAEQPSVALAAEPEPEVASSPALLWRRLGVLIRWALPVVALALVARSMAVGWDEITRSMAVFRGSGAMLLLLALVVEGIWVFTLSQVYRVSLQAFGGKATIGQSMVVSMGAFTLSRVVPGGGAVGALVAGREFVRIGNPGPVTMVALVTAGWVSLTSLTVLVSVGLAAGIVWGSLPVGFLAVPLLILTALIAAGLGM
;
A
#
# COMPACT_ATOMS: atom_id res chain seq x y z
N MET A 1 77.68 -30.53 48.79
CA MET A 1 77.84 -29.08 48.53
C MET A 1 77.52 -28.86 47.06
N THR A 2 76.26 -28.56 46.78
CA THR A 2 75.76 -28.29 45.43
C THR A 2 74.57 -27.35 45.62
N SER A 3 74.83 -26.06 45.44
CA SER A 3 73.86 -24.97 45.56
C SER A 3 72.74 -25.17 44.55
N THR A 4 71.50 -25.31 45.02
CA THR A 4 70.31 -25.32 44.17
C THR A 4 69.69 -23.94 44.23
N THR A 5 69.84 -23.21 43.13
CA THR A 5 69.35 -21.85 42.89
C THR A 5 67.81 -21.86 42.87
N VAL A 6 67.19 -21.17 43.82
CA VAL A 6 65.75 -20.94 43.85
C VAL A 6 65.41 -19.90 42.78
N ALA A 7 64.71 -20.33 41.73
CA ALA A 7 64.20 -19.44 40.69
C ALA A 7 62.95 -18.70 41.22
N GLU A 8 63.08 -17.38 41.31
CA GLU A 8 62.02 -16.42 41.59
C GLU A 8 60.93 -16.51 40.51
N GLN A 9 59.71 -16.89 40.86
CA GLN A 9 58.55 -16.81 39.97
C GLN A 9 58.07 -15.34 39.91
N PRO A 10 58.04 -14.70 38.73
CA PRO A 10 57.50 -13.36 38.60
C PRO A 10 55.98 -13.38 38.82
N SER A 11 55.51 -12.52 39.72
CA SER A 11 54.08 -12.31 39.97
C SER A 11 53.42 -11.77 38.70
N VAL A 12 52.63 -12.61 38.05
CA VAL A 12 51.74 -12.17 36.97
C VAL A 12 50.65 -11.32 37.62
N ALA A 13 50.79 -10.00 37.52
CA ALA A 13 49.74 -9.07 37.86
C ALA A 13 48.50 -9.43 37.04
N LEU A 14 47.40 -9.80 37.73
CA LEU A 14 46.08 -9.94 37.14
C LEU A 14 45.74 -8.60 36.49
N ALA A 15 45.88 -8.53 35.16
CA ALA A 15 45.29 -7.46 34.39
C ALA A 15 43.78 -7.58 34.54
N ALA A 16 43.16 -6.58 35.17
CA ALA A 16 41.71 -6.46 35.24
C ALA A 16 41.16 -6.55 33.81
N GLU A 17 40.32 -7.55 33.54
CA GLU A 17 39.61 -7.63 32.27
C GLU A 17 38.79 -6.36 32.10
N PRO A 18 38.92 -5.63 30.98
CA PRO A 18 38.11 -4.46 30.75
C PRO A 18 36.65 -4.88 30.72
N GLU A 19 35.83 -4.28 31.60
CA GLU A 19 34.39 -4.46 31.59
C GLU A 19 33.89 -4.23 30.16
N PRO A 20 33.05 -5.13 29.61
CA PRO A 20 32.52 -4.96 28.26
C PRO A 20 31.69 -3.68 28.26
N GLU A 21 32.28 -2.62 27.71
CA GLU A 21 31.62 -1.36 27.42
C GLU A 21 30.37 -1.69 26.63
N VAL A 22 29.21 -1.54 27.28
CA VAL A 22 27.88 -1.78 26.72
C VAL A 22 27.63 -0.69 25.70
N ALA A 23 28.33 -0.79 24.56
CA ALA A 23 28.10 0.02 23.39
C ALA A 23 26.66 -0.27 22.96
N SER A 24 25.79 0.73 23.18
CA SER A 24 24.40 0.76 22.76
C SER A 24 24.32 0.62 21.24
N SER A 25 24.39 -0.64 20.78
CA SER A 25 24.50 -0.95 19.37
C SER A 25 23.27 -0.40 18.65
N PRO A 26 23.43 0.46 17.62
CA PRO A 26 22.32 1.06 16.89
C PRO A 26 21.35 0.01 16.33
N ALA A 27 21.82 -1.22 16.10
CA ALA A 27 21.01 -2.36 15.69
C ALA A 27 19.89 -2.75 16.69
N LEU A 28 20.10 -2.57 18.00
CA LEU A 28 19.09 -2.84 19.04
C LEU A 28 17.98 -1.78 19.03
N LEU A 29 18.34 -0.52 18.79
CA LEU A 29 17.40 0.59 18.60
C LEU A 29 16.53 0.36 17.36
N TRP A 30 17.12 0.00 16.22
CA TRP A 30 16.39 -0.32 14.99
C TRP A 30 15.46 -1.52 15.14
N ARG A 31 15.87 -2.57 15.86
CA ARG A 31 14.98 -3.71 16.17
C ARG A 31 13.80 -3.31 17.05
N ARG A 32 14.03 -2.52 18.11
CA ARG A 32 12.96 -2.03 18.98
C ARG A 32 11.99 -1.10 18.26
N LEU A 33 12.50 -0.20 17.42
CA LEU A 33 11.70 0.65 16.53
C LEU A 33 10.90 -0.18 15.53
N GLY A 34 11.50 -1.20 14.91
CA GLY A 34 10.80 -2.10 13.98
C GLY A 34 9.64 -2.85 14.65
N VAL A 35 9.82 -3.32 15.89
CA VAL A 35 8.75 -3.96 16.67
C VAL A 35 7.66 -2.94 17.06
N LEU A 36 8.05 -1.75 17.52
CA LEU A 36 7.10 -0.68 17.86
C LEU A 36 6.27 -0.25 16.65
N ILE A 37 6.91 0.02 15.51
CA ILE A 37 6.21 0.39 14.26
C ILE A 37 5.28 -0.75 13.82
N ARG A 38 5.73 -2.01 13.89
CA ARG A 38 4.93 -3.18 13.52
C ARG A 38 3.65 -3.31 14.34
N TRP A 39 3.65 -2.88 15.61
CA TRP A 39 2.47 -2.90 16.47
C TRP A 39 1.69 -1.59 16.47
N ALA A 40 2.35 -0.45 16.31
CA ALA A 40 1.71 0.84 16.21
C ALA A 40 0.87 0.96 14.93
N LEU A 41 1.37 0.46 13.80
CA LEU A 41 0.65 0.50 12.52
C LEU A 41 -0.73 -0.16 12.57
N PRO A 42 -0.90 -1.42 13.03
CA PRO A 42 -2.21 -2.05 13.13
C PRO A 42 -3.09 -1.37 14.17
N VAL A 43 -2.55 -0.89 15.30
CA VAL A 43 -3.34 -0.16 16.31
C VAL A 43 -3.88 1.15 15.73
N VAL A 44 -3.05 1.93 15.05
CA VAL A 44 -3.48 3.17 14.37
C VAL A 44 -4.47 2.86 13.25
N ALA A 45 -4.22 1.82 12.44
CA ALA A 45 -5.16 1.40 11.40
C ALA A 45 -6.52 0.99 12.00
N LEU A 46 -6.52 0.22 13.10
CA LEU A 46 -7.73 -0.19 13.79
C LEU A 46 -8.47 1.01 14.39
N ALA A 47 -7.74 1.96 14.98
CA ALA A 47 -8.32 3.20 15.52
C ALA A 47 -8.93 4.07 14.42
N LEU A 48 -8.27 4.17 13.26
CA LEU A 48 -8.82 4.86 12.08
C LEU A 48 -10.06 4.16 11.55
N VAL A 49 -10.05 2.83 11.42
CA VAL A 49 -11.23 2.05 11.02
C VAL A 49 -12.37 2.26 12.01
N ALA A 50 -12.12 2.13 13.31
CA ALA A 50 -13.13 2.34 14.35
C ALA A 50 -13.69 3.77 14.30
N ARG A 51 -12.85 4.78 14.09
CA ARG A 51 -13.28 6.17 13.92
C ARG A 51 -14.10 6.36 12.66
N SER A 52 -13.69 5.81 11.52
CA SER A 52 -14.44 5.86 10.27
C SER A 52 -15.78 5.16 10.39
N MET A 53 -15.83 4.00 11.07
CA MET A 53 -17.07 3.28 11.34
C MET A 53 -17.98 4.06 12.29
N ALA A 54 -17.43 4.70 13.33
CA ALA A 54 -18.22 5.51 14.26
C ALA A 54 -18.82 6.74 13.57
N VAL A 55 -18.06 7.42 12.73
CA VAL A 55 -18.53 8.60 11.97
C VAL A 55 -19.52 8.21 10.88
N GLY A 56 -19.31 7.08 10.21
CA GLY A 56 -20.16 6.61 9.11
C GLY A 56 -21.24 5.60 9.52
N TRP A 57 -21.43 5.33 10.82
CA TRP A 57 -22.33 4.26 11.28
C TRP A 57 -23.78 4.50 10.84
N ASP A 58 -24.23 5.75 10.89
CA ASP A 58 -25.57 6.15 10.47
C ASP A 58 -25.75 5.99 8.95
N GLU A 59 -24.77 6.39 8.14
CA GLU A 59 -24.77 6.08 6.70
C GLU A 59 -24.76 4.58 6.41
N ILE A 60 -23.99 3.78 7.16
CA ILE A 60 -23.93 2.32 6.98
C ILE A 60 -25.28 1.68 7.29
N THR A 61 -25.90 2.06 8.41
CA THR A 61 -27.21 1.52 8.80
C THR A 61 -28.32 1.94 7.83
N ARG A 62 -28.31 3.19 7.34
CA ARG A 62 -29.21 3.64 6.28
C ARG A 62 -28.98 2.90 4.96
N SER A 63 -27.73 2.69 4.57
CA SER A 63 -27.37 1.93 3.36
C SER A 63 -27.82 0.47 3.47
N MET A 64 -27.69 -0.14 4.64
CA MET A 64 -28.19 -1.49 4.93
C MET A 64 -29.72 -1.57 4.86
N ALA A 65 -30.43 -0.53 5.29
CA ALA A 65 -31.88 -0.46 5.14
C ALA A 65 -32.30 -0.39 3.67
N VAL A 66 -31.58 0.38 2.84
CA VAL A 66 -31.78 0.40 1.38
C VAL A 66 -31.47 -0.96 0.78
N PHE A 67 -30.40 -1.63 1.20
CA PHE A 67 -30.02 -2.95 0.70
C PHE A 67 -31.09 -4.01 1.00
N ARG A 68 -31.70 -3.98 2.18
CA ARG A 68 -32.82 -4.87 2.55
C ARG A 68 -34.09 -4.63 1.74
N GLY A 69 -34.31 -3.40 1.27
CA GLY A 69 -35.41 -3.05 0.37
C GLY A 69 -35.06 -3.10 -1.11
N SER A 70 -33.80 -3.38 -1.47
CA SER A 70 -33.32 -3.38 -2.84
C SER A 70 -33.81 -4.63 -3.57
N GLY A 71 -34.53 -4.45 -4.68
CA GLY A 71 -34.90 -5.56 -5.54
C GLY A 71 -33.66 -6.24 -6.14
N ALA A 72 -33.77 -7.54 -6.46
CA ALA A 72 -32.69 -8.34 -7.06
C ALA A 72 -32.03 -7.68 -8.28
N MET A 73 -32.77 -6.86 -9.02
CA MET A 73 -32.29 -6.10 -10.17
C MET A 73 -31.18 -5.10 -9.81
N LEU A 74 -31.28 -4.40 -8.68
CA LEU A 74 -30.24 -3.45 -8.24
C LEU A 74 -28.97 -4.20 -7.82
N LEU A 75 -29.12 -5.36 -7.19
CA LEU A 75 -27.98 -6.23 -6.84
C LEU A 75 -27.29 -6.76 -8.09
N LEU A 76 -28.05 -7.17 -9.10
CA LEU A 76 -27.51 -7.62 -10.36
C LEU A 76 -26.79 -6.48 -11.10
N LEU A 77 -27.37 -5.27 -11.11
CA LEU A 77 -26.73 -4.09 -11.69
C LEU A 77 -25.43 -3.74 -10.98
N ALA A 78 -25.42 -3.75 -9.64
CA ALA A 78 -24.21 -3.54 -8.85
C ALA A 78 -23.13 -4.58 -9.15
N LEU A 79 -23.51 -5.86 -9.28
CA LEU A 79 -22.59 -6.94 -9.65
C LEU A 79 -22.00 -6.74 -11.06
N VAL A 80 -22.82 -6.30 -12.01
CA VAL A 80 -22.37 -5.98 -13.37
C VAL A 80 -21.38 -4.82 -13.36
N VAL A 81 -21.68 -3.74 -12.62
CA VAL A 81 -20.76 -2.59 -12.48
C VAL A 81 -19.45 -3.01 -11.84
N GLU A 82 -19.49 -3.84 -10.80
CA GLU A 82 -18.30 -4.40 -10.16
C GLU A 82 -17.48 -5.26 -11.14
N GLY A 83 -18.16 -6.10 -11.94
CA GLY A 83 -17.51 -6.89 -12.99
C GLY A 83 -16.82 -6.02 -14.05
N ILE A 84 -17.48 -4.94 -14.48
CA ILE A 84 -16.91 -3.96 -15.41
C ILE A 84 -15.68 -3.29 -14.79
N TRP A 85 -15.72 -2.94 -13.50
CA TRP A 85 -14.58 -2.38 -12.80
C TRP A 85 -13.39 -3.35 -12.85
N VAL A 86 -13.57 -4.57 -12.35
CA VAL A 86 -12.49 -5.58 -12.28
C VAL A 86 -11.91 -5.86 -13.67
N PHE A 87 -12.77 -5.92 -14.69
CA PHE A 87 -12.35 -6.07 -16.08
C PHE A 87 -11.50 -4.87 -16.56
N THR A 88 -11.97 -3.66 -16.33
CA THR A 88 -11.26 -2.43 -16.73
C THR A 88 -9.90 -2.37 -16.05
N LEU A 89 -9.83 -2.70 -14.76
CA LEU A 89 -8.57 -2.78 -14.02
C LEU A 89 -7.61 -3.81 -14.63
N SER A 90 -8.11 -4.97 -15.06
CA SER A 90 -7.30 -5.97 -15.76
C SER A 90 -6.69 -5.43 -17.06
N GLN A 91 -7.45 -4.61 -17.80
CA GLN A 91 -6.96 -3.98 -19.03
C GLN A 91 -5.93 -2.89 -18.73
N VAL A 92 -6.11 -2.10 -17.67
CA VAL A 92 -5.11 -1.11 -17.24
C VAL A 92 -3.78 -1.81 -16.94
N TYR A 93 -3.78 -2.87 -16.13
CA TYR A 93 -2.55 -3.63 -15.87
C TYR A 93 -1.93 -4.22 -17.14
N ARG A 94 -2.75 -4.81 -18.01
CA ARG A 94 -2.28 -5.41 -19.25
C ARG A 94 -1.65 -4.37 -20.18
N VAL A 95 -2.33 -3.25 -20.41
CA VAL A 95 -1.86 -2.17 -21.29
C VAL A 95 -0.61 -1.52 -20.72
N SER A 96 -0.58 -1.23 -19.42
CA SER A 96 0.64 -0.70 -18.79
C SER A 96 1.82 -1.68 -18.89
N LEU A 97 1.59 -2.98 -18.72
CA LEU A 97 2.64 -3.99 -18.86
C LEU A 97 3.14 -4.09 -20.31
N GLN A 98 2.24 -4.04 -21.28
CA GLN A 98 2.57 -4.06 -22.71
C GLN A 98 3.34 -2.80 -23.15
N ALA A 99 3.04 -1.64 -22.58
CA ALA A 99 3.74 -0.38 -22.89
C ALA A 99 5.25 -0.45 -22.59
N PHE A 100 5.66 -1.25 -21.61
CA PHE A 100 7.06 -1.44 -21.23
C PHE A 100 7.67 -2.77 -21.73
N GLY A 101 7.02 -3.41 -22.73
CA GLY A 101 7.53 -4.63 -23.37
C GLY A 101 7.23 -5.94 -22.64
N GLY A 102 6.43 -5.89 -21.57
CA GLY A 102 5.93 -7.09 -20.90
C GLY A 102 4.78 -7.76 -21.65
N LYS A 103 4.46 -9.00 -21.26
CA LYS A 103 3.43 -9.83 -21.87
C LYS A 103 2.52 -10.42 -20.80
N ALA A 104 1.22 -10.25 -20.99
CA ALA A 104 0.18 -10.95 -20.26
C ALA A 104 -1.03 -11.15 -21.16
N THR A 105 -1.60 -12.35 -21.13
CA THR A 105 -2.90 -12.62 -21.76
C THR A 105 -4.02 -11.98 -20.95
N ILE A 106 -5.19 -11.77 -21.58
CA ILE A 106 -6.37 -11.20 -20.89
C ILE A 106 -6.75 -12.07 -19.68
N GLY A 107 -6.75 -13.39 -19.82
CA GLY A 107 -7.08 -14.32 -18.73
C GLY A 107 -6.10 -14.23 -17.56
N GLN A 108 -4.79 -14.16 -17.85
CA GLN A 108 -3.78 -13.96 -16.81
C GLN A 108 -3.95 -12.62 -16.09
N SER A 109 -4.15 -11.54 -16.83
CA SER A 109 -4.38 -10.21 -16.24
C SER A 109 -5.66 -10.15 -15.40
N MET A 110 -6.73 -10.86 -15.78
CA MET A 110 -7.95 -10.99 -14.98
C MET A 110 -7.71 -11.72 -13.66
N VAL A 111 -7.02 -12.87 -13.68
CA VAL A 111 -6.74 -13.64 -12.47
C VAL A 111 -5.90 -12.81 -11.49
N VAL A 112 -4.88 -12.12 -12.01
CA VAL A 112 -4.04 -11.23 -11.22
C VAL A 112 -4.84 -10.05 -10.67
N SER A 113 -5.68 -9.41 -11.50
CA SER A 113 -6.49 -8.26 -11.06
C SER A 113 -7.53 -8.64 -10.02
N MET A 114 -8.17 -9.81 -10.11
CA MET A 114 -9.13 -10.28 -9.11
C MET A 114 -8.47 -10.49 -7.74
N GLY A 115 -7.29 -11.12 -7.70
CA GLY A 115 -6.54 -11.32 -6.47
C GLY A 115 -6.09 -9.99 -5.86
N ALA A 116 -5.51 -9.11 -6.68
CA ALA A 116 -5.08 -7.78 -6.27
C ALA A 116 -6.24 -6.92 -5.78
N PHE A 117 -7.39 -6.96 -6.48
CA PHE A 117 -8.60 -6.23 -6.13
C PHE A 117 -9.14 -6.70 -4.78
N THR A 118 -9.29 -8.01 -4.59
CA THR A 118 -9.78 -8.59 -3.33
C THR A 118 -8.90 -8.17 -2.15
N LEU A 119 -7.58 -8.31 -2.28
CA LEU A 119 -6.63 -7.89 -1.25
C LEU A 119 -6.69 -6.39 -0.99
N SER A 120 -6.94 -5.59 -2.03
CA SER A 120 -7.04 -4.14 -1.87
C SER A 120 -8.24 -3.67 -1.07
N ARG A 121 -9.29 -4.51 -0.97
CA ARG A 121 -10.51 -4.22 -0.22
C ARG A 121 -10.54 -4.86 1.16
N VAL A 122 -9.84 -5.98 1.37
CA VAL A 122 -9.91 -6.75 2.62
C VAL A 122 -8.83 -6.34 3.63
N VAL A 123 -7.67 -5.86 3.17
CA VAL A 123 -6.52 -5.57 4.04
C VAL A 123 -6.40 -4.05 4.26
N PRO A 124 -6.17 -3.55 5.50
CA PRO A 124 -5.80 -2.15 5.73
C PRO A 124 -4.53 -1.79 4.94
N GLY A 125 -4.58 -0.72 4.14
CA GLY A 125 -3.49 -0.40 3.20
C GLY A 125 -3.45 -1.34 1.98
N GLY A 126 -4.53 -2.07 1.72
CA GLY A 126 -4.62 -3.15 0.76
C GLY A 126 -4.25 -2.74 -0.66
N GLY A 127 -4.36 -1.46 -1.05
CA GLY A 127 -3.89 -1.00 -2.37
C GLY A 127 -2.41 -1.32 -2.61
N ALA A 128 -1.56 -1.10 -1.60
CA ALA A 128 -0.14 -1.43 -1.68
C ALA A 128 0.11 -2.95 -1.68
N VAL A 129 -0.63 -3.69 -0.84
CA VAL A 129 -0.53 -5.15 -0.76
C VAL A 129 -0.98 -5.80 -2.07
N GLY A 130 -2.10 -5.34 -2.63
CA GLY A 130 -2.65 -5.79 -3.90
C GLY A 130 -1.68 -5.50 -5.05
N ALA A 131 -1.06 -4.33 -5.08
CA ALA A 131 -0.02 -3.99 -6.08
C ALA A 131 1.22 -4.90 -5.95
N LEU A 132 1.68 -5.18 -4.74
CA LEU A 132 2.80 -6.10 -4.51
C LEU A 132 2.49 -7.53 -4.96
N VAL A 133 1.29 -8.03 -4.65
CA VAL A 133 0.85 -9.36 -5.11
C VAL A 133 0.72 -9.39 -6.63
N ALA A 134 0.13 -8.35 -7.24
CA ALA A 134 0.07 -8.23 -8.69
C ALA A 134 1.46 -8.29 -9.32
N GLY A 135 2.43 -7.58 -8.76
CA GLY A 135 3.82 -7.58 -9.24
C GLY A 135 4.48 -8.94 -9.14
N ARG A 136 4.30 -9.64 -8.02
CA ARG A 136 4.82 -10.99 -7.84
C ARG A 136 4.23 -11.96 -8.85
N GLU A 137 2.92 -11.89 -9.11
CA GLU A 137 2.28 -12.78 -10.08
C GLU A 137 2.69 -12.46 -11.52
N PHE A 138 2.81 -11.19 -11.91
CA PHE A 138 3.29 -10.84 -13.26
C PHE A 138 4.74 -11.27 -13.49
N VAL A 139 5.61 -11.15 -12.48
CA VAL A 139 6.98 -11.69 -12.54
C VAL A 139 6.97 -13.21 -12.64
N ARG A 140 6.10 -13.89 -11.87
CA ARG A 140 5.92 -15.34 -11.93
C ARG A 140 5.44 -15.83 -13.30
N ILE A 141 4.64 -15.03 -14.00
CA ILE A 141 4.19 -15.29 -15.38
C ILE A 141 5.33 -15.09 -16.42
N GLY A 142 6.51 -14.64 -15.99
CA GLY A 142 7.71 -14.53 -16.81
C GLY A 142 8.05 -13.11 -17.24
N ASN A 143 7.43 -12.08 -16.66
CA ASN A 143 7.80 -10.71 -16.95
C ASN A 143 9.06 -10.29 -16.17
N PRO A 144 9.95 -9.48 -16.75
CA PRO A 144 11.08 -8.93 -16.01
C PRO A 144 10.61 -8.09 -14.81
N GLY A 145 11.28 -8.24 -13.68
CA GLY A 145 10.98 -7.49 -12.44
C GLY A 145 10.93 -5.97 -12.65
N PRO A 146 11.96 -5.35 -13.27
CA PRO A 146 11.97 -3.90 -13.51
C PRO A 146 10.79 -3.44 -14.38
N VAL A 147 10.50 -4.15 -15.47
CA VAL A 147 9.37 -3.87 -16.37
C VAL A 147 8.04 -3.94 -15.61
N THR A 148 7.87 -4.98 -14.78
CA THR A 148 6.65 -5.17 -14.00
C THR A 148 6.45 -4.06 -12.98
N MET A 149 7.51 -3.63 -12.30
CA MET A 149 7.43 -2.56 -11.31
C MET A 149 7.05 -1.23 -11.95
N VAL A 150 7.72 -0.85 -13.06
CA VAL A 150 7.38 0.37 -13.79
C VAL A 150 5.94 0.32 -14.29
N ALA A 151 5.53 -0.80 -14.90
CA ALA A 151 4.15 -0.98 -15.36
C ALA A 151 3.11 -0.82 -14.25
N LEU A 152 3.36 -1.35 -13.04
CA LEU A 152 2.44 -1.22 -11.92
C LEU A 152 2.40 0.19 -11.34
N VAL A 153 3.54 0.88 -11.29
CA VAL A 153 3.60 2.29 -10.91
C VAL A 153 2.80 3.12 -11.91
N THR A 154 2.97 2.90 -13.21
CA THR A 154 2.20 3.57 -14.26
C THR A 154 0.71 3.25 -14.16
N ALA A 155 0.34 1.99 -13.95
CA ALA A 155 -1.07 1.60 -13.76
C ALA A 155 -1.70 2.29 -12.55
N GLY A 156 -0.97 2.36 -11.44
CA GLY A 156 -1.40 3.08 -10.23
C GLY A 156 -1.53 4.59 -10.48
N TRP A 157 -0.55 5.18 -11.15
CA TRP A 157 -0.56 6.59 -11.54
C TRP A 157 -1.76 6.93 -12.44
N VAL A 158 -2.01 6.15 -13.49
CA VAL A 158 -3.17 6.32 -14.37
C VAL A 158 -4.46 6.22 -13.56
N SER A 159 -4.59 5.19 -12.72
CA SER A 159 -5.80 4.97 -11.91
C SER A 159 -6.07 6.14 -10.95
N LEU A 160 -5.05 6.63 -10.24
CA LEU A 160 -5.15 7.77 -9.33
C LEU A 160 -5.48 9.06 -10.07
N THR A 161 -4.87 9.28 -11.23
CA THR A 161 -5.14 10.46 -12.07
C THR A 161 -6.58 10.45 -12.56
N SER A 162 -7.05 9.33 -13.11
CA SER A 162 -8.44 9.18 -13.56
C SER A 162 -9.44 9.38 -12.42
N LEU A 163 -9.18 8.82 -11.24
CA LEU A 163 -10.04 9.02 -10.07
C LEU A 163 -10.05 10.49 -9.62
N THR A 164 -8.90 11.14 -9.57
CA THR A 164 -8.78 12.54 -9.16
C THR A 164 -9.51 13.47 -10.14
N VAL A 165 -9.42 13.20 -11.45
CA VAL A 165 -10.19 13.92 -12.47
C VAL A 165 -11.69 13.71 -12.24
N LEU A 166 -12.14 12.46 -12.06
CA LEU A 166 -13.55 12.16 -11.83
C LEU A 166 -14.11 12.88 -10.59
N VAL A 167 -13.38 12.84 -9.48
CA VAL A 167 -13.73 13.53 -8.23
C VAL A 167 -13.78 15.05 -8.46
N SER A 168 -12.79 15.61 -9.15
CA SER A 168 -12.74 17.04 -9.43
C SER A 168 -13.93 17.50 -10.29
N VAL A 169 -14.30 16.72 -11.31
CA VAL A 169 -15.47 16.99 -12.16
C VAL A 169 -16.76 16.90 -11.35
N GLY A 170 -16.91 15.87 -10.51
CA GLY A 170 -18.08 15.73 -9.63
C GLY A 170 -18.24 16.89 -8.65
N LEU A 171 -17.14 17.33 -8.04
CA LEU A 171 -17.12 18.51 -7.16
C LEU A 171 -17.43 19.80 -7.93
N ALA A 172 -16.85 19.98 -9.11
CA ALA A 172 -17.13 21.13 -9.96
C ALA A 172 -18.62 21.19 -10.33
N ALA A 173 -19.23 20.06 -10.70
CA ALA A 173 -20.66 19.98 -10.96
C ALA A 173 -21.49 20.36 -9.72
N GLY A 174 -21.12 19.85 -8.54
CA GLY A 174 -21.79 20.20 -7.29
C GLY A 174 -21.71 21.69 -6.95
N ILE A 175 -20.56 22.33 -7.23
CA ILE A 175 -20.36 23.78 -7.08
C ILE A 175 -21.24 24.57 -8.04
N VAL A 176 -21.27 24.18 -9.32
CA VAL A 176 -22.12 24.82 -10.34
C VAL A 176 -23.60 24.72 -9.94
N TRP A 177 -23.99 23.64 -9.28
CA TRP A 177 -25.35 23.41 -8.80
C TRP A 177 -25.62 24.03 -7.42
N GLY A 178 -24.66 24.77 -6.84
CA GLY A 178 -24.82 25.48 -5.57
C GLY A 178 -24.84 24.58 -4.33
N SER A 179 -24.53 23.29 -4.47
CA SER A 179 -24.54 22.32 -3.37
C SER A 179 -23.26 22.32 -2.54
N LEU A 180 -22.16 22.85 -3.07
CA LEU A 180 -20.83 22.81 -2.45
C LEU A 180 -20.08 24.15 -2.56
N PRO A 181 -19.31 24.55 -1.53
CA PRO A 181 -18.40 25.69 -1.63
C PRO A 181 -17.21 25.43 -2.57
N VAL A 182 -16.72 26.49 -3.25
CA VAL A 182 -15.59 26.41 -4.21
C VAL A 182 -14.30 25.86 -3.57
N GLY A 183 -14.09 26.12 -2.28
CA GLY A 183 -12.88 25.68 -1.57
C GLY A 183 -12.65 24.16 -1.57
N PHE A 184 -13.69 23.36 -1.80
CA PHE A 184 -13.59 21.90 -1.88
C PHE A 184 -12.78 21.40 -3.10
N LEU A 185 -12.56 22.25 -4.12
CA LEU A 185 -11.70 21.92 -5.27
C LEU A 185 -10.19 22.07 -5.00
N ALA A 186 -9.79 22.79 -3.95
CA ALA A 186 -8.38 23.11 -3.72
C ALA A 186 -7.50 21.84 -3.58
N VAL A 187 -7.95 20.88 -2.77
CA VAL A 187 -7.21 19.64 -2.51
C VAL A 187 -7.15 18.73 -3.75
N PRO A 188 -8.27 18.39 -4.42
CA PRO A 188 -8.24 17.61 -5.65
C PRO A 188 -7.38 18.24 -6.75
N LEU A 189 -7.43 19.56 -6.94
CA LEU A 189 -6.61 20.25 -7.93
C LEU A 189 -5.12 20.18 -7.58
N LEU A 190 -4.74 20.33 -6.30
CA LEU A 190 -3.36 20.14 -5.85
C LEU A 190 -2.86 18.70 -6.09
N ILE A 191 -3.70 17.70 -5.82
CA ILE A 191 -3.36 16.30 -6.09
C ILE A 191 -3.21 16.08 -7.59
N LEU A 192 -4.11 16.64 -8.40
CA LEU A 192 -4.07 16.51 -9.85
C LEU A 192 -2.80 17.15 -10.44
N THR A 193 -2.41 18.34 -9.99
CA THR A 193 -1.17 18.99 -10.45
C THR A 193 0.06 18.18 -10.05
N ALA A 194 0.10 17.62 -8.84
CA ALA A 194 1.17 16.74 -8.40
C ALA A 194 1.25 15.46 -9.25
N LEU A 195 0.10 14.85 -9.58
CA LEU A 195 0.05 13.67 -10.44
C LEU A 195 0.50 13.99 -11.87
N ILE A 196 0.07 15.12 -12.45
CA ILE A 196 0.52 15.55 -13.78
C ILE A 196 2.03 15.79 -13.78
N ALA A 197 2.56 16.49 -12.77
CA ALA A 197 4.00 16.72 -12.64
C ALA A 197 4.79 15.40 -12.51
N ALA A 198 4.29 14.45 -11.73
CA ALA A 198 4.88 13.12 -11.62
C ALA A 198 4.84 12.36 -12.96
N GLY A 199 3.76 12.51 -13.73
CA GLY A 199 3.62 11.92 -15.06
C GLY A 199 4.62 12.45 -16.09
N LEU A 200 4.94 13.75 -16.03
CA LEU A 200 5.91 14.39 -16.92
C LEU A 200 7.37 13.99 -16.62
N GLY A 201 7.63 13.44 -15.44
CA GLY A 201 8.97 13.00 -15.02
C GLY A 201 9.25 11.50 -15.21
N MET A 202 8.27 10.73 -15.72
CA MET A 202 8.40 9.30 -16.04
C MET A 202 8.70 9.09 -17.52
#